data_AF-A0A9P6THL8-F1
#
_entry.id   AF-A0A9P6THL8-F1
#
_cell.length_a   1.000
_cell.length_b   1.000
_cell.length_c   1.000
_cell.angle_alpha   90.00
_cell.angle_beta   90.00
_cell.angle_gamma   90.00
#
_symmetry.space_group_name_H-M   'P 1'
#
loop_
_entity.id
_entity.type
_entity.pdbx_description
1 polymer ?
#
loop_
_entity_poly.entity_id
_entity_poly.type
_entity_poly.pdbx_seq_one_letter_code
_entity_poly.pdbx_strand_id
1 'polypeptide(L)'
;MLQADSSLANDGMTRTKLFHSQAEVTIHLPLDVGDYTDFFASEDHMINAATIFVGSRDNAMLLNWSHVPMAYHGRSSTIIVSRYAIARPVGQTRPGSSSDGIPCFGPTSQFDYELEVGYVIGGLANARGEPISLSRARDRIFGALILFCLEHFSAREIQAWESYPLGPFLGKNFATTISAWVVQAEALGLATFSCEPQAPAPLPYLQEREPTTWDLEVVAKVRGAEEAWTRTSVSNLKTLRWTAIQMITHHSVGGCCLRPGDLLGTGTISGNTVESLGCLLERTRGGTETWSLKHGQKRTWLEDGDLRKC
;
A
#
# COMPACT_ATOMS: atom_id res chain seq x y z
N MET A 1 -1.11 22.34 -18.42
CA MET A 1 0.34 22.34 -18.71
C MET A 1 0.65 23.51 -19.63
N LEU A 2 1.81 24.16 -19.47
CA LEU A 2 2.26 25.16 -20.43
C LEU A 2 2.48 24.47 -21.78
N GLN A 3 1.80 24.94 -22.82
CA GLN A 3 2.05 24.47 -24.18
C GLN A 3 3.49 24.82 -24.55
N ALA A 4 4.17 23.88 -25.21
CA ALA A 4 5.44 24.15 -25.87
C ALA A 4 5.25 25.40 -26.78
N ASP A 5 6.24 26.30 -26.76
CA ASP A 5 6.27 27.54 -27.55
C ASP A 5 5.27 28.65 -27.17
N SER A 6 4.58 28.54 -26.03
CA SER A 6 3.78 29.65 -25.51
C SER A 6 4.65 30.87 -25.15
N SER A 7 4.08 32.08 -25.22
CA SER A 7 4.76 33.32 -24.82
C SER A 7 5.31 33.25 -23.37
N LEU A 8 4.60 32.57 -22.46
CA LEU A 8 5.08 32.28 -21.11
C LEU A 8 6.26 31.31 -21.06
N ALA A 9 6.30 30.32 -21.95
CA ALA A 9 7.41 29.35 -22.01
C ALA A 9 8.71 29.98 -22.53
N ASN A 10 8.62 31.10 -23.26
CA ASN A 10 9.75 31.79 -23.88
C ASN A 10 10.19 33.07 -23.15
N ASP A 11 9.46 33.52 -22.12
CA ASP A 11 9.87 34.64 -21.28
C ASP A 11 10.88 34.21 -20.21
N GLY A 12 12.14 34.62 -20.38
CA GLY A 12 13.25 34.30 -19.49
C GLY A 12 13.02 34.75 -18.04
N MET A 13 12.38 35.90 -17.81
CA MET A 13 12.09 36.36 -16.45
C MET A 13 11.02 35.50 -15.76
N THR A 14 9.96 35.15 -16.49
CA THR A 14 8.90 34.26 -15.99
C THR A 14 9.45 32.86 -15.70
N ARG A 15 10.34 32.33 -16.56
CA ARG A 15 10.98 31.03 -16.32
C ARG A 15 11.76 31.00 -15.01
N THR A 16 12.62 31.99 -14.77
CA THR A 16 13.43 32.05 -13.54
C THR A 16 12.58 32.29 -12.29
N LYS A 17 11.44 32.98 -12.40
CA LYS A 17 10.56 33.27 -11.25
C LYS A 17 9.58 32.15 -10.92
N LEU A 18 9.07 31.41 -11.91
CA LEU A 18 7.97 30.45 -11.71
C LEU A 18 8.40 28.98 -11.74
N PHE A 19 9.58 28.67 -12.30
CA PHE A 19 10.07 27.30 -12.35
C PHE A 19 11.25 27.14 -11.40
N HIS A 20 11.11 26.19 -10.50
CA HIS A 20 12.15 25.80 -9.58
C HIS A 20 12.67 24.41 -9.97
N SER A 21 13.98 24.20 -9.86
CA SER A 21 14.54 22.87 -9.95
C SER A 21 13.93 22.01 -8.84
N GLN A 22 13.52 20.78 -9.16
CA GLN A 22 13.04 19.84 -8.14
C GLN A 22 14.11 19.54 -7.07
N ALA A 23 15.39 19.75 -7.39
CA ALA A 23 16.50 19.60 -6.44
C ALA A 23 16.62 20.77 -5.45
N GLU A 24 15.96 21.91 -5.71
CA GLU A 24 16.06 23.15 -4.94
C GLU A 24 14.81 23.42 -4.09
N VAL A 25 13.78 22.57 -4.19
CA VAL A 25 12.53 22.71 -3.45
C VAL A 25 12.45 21.70 -2.32
N THR A 26 11.79 22.11 -1.23
CA THR A 26 11.41 21.18 -0.17
C THR A 26 10.08 20.54 -0.54
N ILE A 27 10.05 19.22 -0.52
CA ILE A 27 8.85 18.44 -0.82
C ILE A 27 8.09 18.21 0.49
N HIS A 28 6.78 18.48 0.47
CA HIS A 28 5.89 18.29 1.60
C HIS A 28 4.85 17.20 1.31
N LEU A 29 4.09 16.81 2.34
CA LEU A 29 2.93 15.95 2.16
C LEU A 29 1.90 16.65 1.25
N PRO A 30 1.41 15.98 0.19
CA PRO A 30 0.53 16.63 -0.78
C PRO A 30 -0.91 16.86 -0.29
N LEU A 31 -1.29 16.27 0.83
CA LEU A 31 -2.63 16.34 1.41
C LEU A 31 -2.56 16.33 2.93
N ASP A 32 -3.53 16.99 3.57
CA ASP A 32 -3.86 16.76 4.97
C ASP A 32 -4.76 15.54 5.05
N VAL A 33 -4.20 14.40 5.48
CA VAL A 33 -4.91 13.12 5.48
C VAL A 33 -5.86 13.07 6.67
N GLY A 34 -7.16 13.15 6.42
CA GLY A 34 -8.19 12.98 7.44
C GLY A 34 -8.16 11.57 8.01
N ASP A 35 -8.70 10.63 7.24
CA ASP A 35 -8.67 9.21 7.57
C ASP A 35 -7.82 8.42 6.57
N TYR A 36 -7.16 7.40 7.09
CA TYR A 36 -6.43 6.41 6.32
C TYR A 36 -7.04 5.04 6.55
N THR A 37 -7.41 4.36 5.46
CA THR A 37 -7.89 2.98 5.49
C THR A 37 -7.00 2.14 4.60
N ASP A 38 -6.53 1.02 5.12
CA ASP A 38 -5.74 0.07 4.39
C ASP A 38 -6.55 -1.17 4.07
N PHE A 39 -6.66 -1.49 2.78
CA PHE A 39 -7.37 -2.66 2.29
C PHE A 39 -6.45 -3.88 2.24
N PHE A 40 -7.04 -5.02 1.92
CA PHE A 40 -6.33 -6.27 1.71
C PHE A 40 -6.74 -6.86 0.36
N ALA A 41 -6.46 -6.13 -0.73
CA ALA A 41 -7.08 -6.36 -2.04
C ALA A 41 -6.39 -7.40 -2.94
N SER A 42 -5.18 -7.84 -2.62
CA SER A 42 -4.44 -8.84 -3.41
C SER A 42 -4.76 -10.27 -2.94
N GLU A 43 -5.24 -11.11 -3.86
CA GLU A 43 -5.53 -12.52 -3.60
C GLU A 43 -4.26 -13.32 -3.34
N ASP A 44 -3.23 -13.11 -4.17
CA ASP A 44 -1.92 -13.76 -3.99
C ASP A 44 -1.31 -13.43 -2.63
N HIS A 45 -1.36 -12.15 -2.21
CA HIS A 45 -0.84 -11.74 -0.91
C HIS A 45 -1.59 -12.41 0.25
N MET A 46 -2.93 -12.45 0.16
CA MET A 46 -3.76 -13.13 1.16
C MET A 46 -3.42 -14.62 1.25
N ILE A 47 -3.31 -15.31 0.12
CA ILE A 47 -2.98 -16.74 0.06
C ILE A 47 -1.59 -16.98 0.67
N ASN A 48 -0.60 -16.16 0.32
CA ASN A 48 0.77 -16.31 0.81
C ASN A 48 0.84 -16.07 2.32
N ALA A 49 0.26 -14.98 2.81
CA ALA A 49 0.23 -14.65 4.23
C ALA A 49 -0.47 -15.74 5.05
N ALA A 50 -1.64 -16.20 4.61
CA ALA A 50 -2.37 -17.25 5.31
C ALA A 50 -1.64 -18.61 5.25
N THR A 51 -0.96 -18.93 4.14
CA THR A 51 -0.10 -20.12 4.08
C THR A 51 1.03 -20.04 5.11
N ILE A 52 1.66 -18.87 5.28
CA ILE A 52 2.73 -18.66 6.27
C ILE A 52 2.20 -18.74 7.70
N PHE A 53 1.07 -18.11 8.01
CA PHE A 53 0.56 -18.01 9.38
C PHE A 53 -0.28 -19.21 9.83
N VAL A 54 -1.00 -19.86 8.91
CA VAL A 54 -1.94 -20.96 9.21
C VAL A 54 -1.40 -22.31 8.74
N GLY A 55 -0.41 -22.34 7.84
CA GLY A 55 0.24 -23.57 7.37
C GLY A 55 -0.52 -24.33 6.29
N SER A 56 -1.58 -23.76 5.71
CA SER A 56 -2.35 -24.39 4.63
C SER A 56 -2.88 -23.36 3.64
N ARG A 57 -2.77 -23.69 2.35
CA ARG A 57 -3.35 -22.93 1.23
C ARG A 57 -4.86 -23.15 1.12
N ASP A 58 -5.36 -24.30 1.53
CA ASP A 58 -6.78 -24.68 1.41
C ASP A 58 -7.64 -24.11 2.53
N ASN A 59 -7.03 -23.78 3.68
CA ASN A 59 -7.65 -23.02 4.77
C ASN A 59 -7.37 -21.50 4.67
N ALA A 60 -6.66 -21.05 3.63
CA ALA A 60 -6.10 -19.70 3.56
C ALA A 60 -7.16 -18.62 3.35
N MET A 61 -8.19 -18.92 2.55
CA MET A 61 -9.28 -17.97 2.35
C MET A 61 -10.20 -18.03 3.56
N LEU A 62 -10.12 -17.02 4.42
CA LEU A 62 -11.27 -16.73 5.27
C LEU A 62 -12.46 -16.52 4.32
N LEU A 63 -13.54 -17.29 4.53
CA LEU A 63 -14.72 -17.30 3.65
C LEU A 63 -15.19 -15.88 3.30
N ASN A 64 -15.06 -14.93 4.23
CA ASN A 64 -15.43 -13.54 4.03
C ASN A 64 -14.56 -12.78 3.03
N TRP A 65 -13.26 -13.09 2.90
CA TRP A 65 -12.33 -12.33 2.05
C TRP A 65 -12.73 -12.38 0.58
N SER A 66 -13.23 -13.52 0.11
CA SER A 66 -13.71 -13.70 -1.27
C SER A 66 -15.01 -12.94 -1.56
N HIS A 67 -15.69 -12.43 -0.54
CA HIS A 67 -16.97 -11.74 -0.64
C HIS A 67 -16.91 -10.25 -0.25
N VAL A 68 -15.85 -9.84 0.46
CA VAL A 68 -15.73 -8.53 1.06
C VAL A 68 -14.31 -8.00 0.84
N PRO A 69 -14.14 -6.78 0.29
CA PRO A 69 -12.84 -6.11 0.28
C PRO A 69 -12.49 -5.71 1.72
N MET A 70 -11.86 -6.62 2.45
CA MET A 70 -11.48 -6.44 3.85
C MET A 70 -10.50 -5.28 3.99
N ALA A 71 -10.63 -4.55 5.09
CA ALA A 71 -9.80 -3.40 5.41
C ALA A 71 -9.75 -3.16 6.91
N TYR A 72 -8.83 -2.31 7.34
CA TYR A 72 -8.77 -1.75 8.68
C TYR A 72 -8.42 -0.25 8.63
N HIS A 73 -8.74 0.46 9.70
CA HIS A 73 -8.34 1.86 9.84
C HIS A 73 -6.85 1.94 10.17
N GLY A 74 -6.09 2.58 9.29
CA GLY A 74 -4.68 2.88 9.50
C GLY A 74 -4.49 4.14 10.34
N ARG A 75 -3.24 4.60 10.46
CA ARG A 75 -2.89 5.77 11.27
C ARG A 75 -2.49 6.96 10.41
N SER A 76 -3.38 7.95 10.28
CA SER A 76 -3.12 9.16 9.47
C SER A 76 -1.95 10.00 9.99
N SER A 77 -1.75 10.10 11.31
CA SER A 77 -0.75 11.00 11.90
C SER A 77 0.71 10.61 11.62
N THR A 78 0.94 9.39 11.18
CA THR A 78 2.27 8.83 10.86
C THR A 78 2.43 8.63 9.35
N ILE A 79 1.56 9.26 8.55
CA ILE A 79 1.75 9.38 7.12
C ILE A 79 2.78 10.48 6.85
N ILE A 80 3.88 10.11 6.21
CA ILE A 80 5.02 10.98 5.92
C ILE A 80 5.30 10.98 4.41
N VAL A 81 5.90 12.04 3.87
CA VAL A 81 6.29 12.05 2.45
C VAL A 81 7.62 11.32 2.24
N SER A 82 7.87 10.78 1.05
CA SER A 82 9.15 10.14 0.70
C SER A 82 10.37 10.98 1.15
N ARG A 83 11.45 10.29 1.58
CA ARG A 83 12.78 10.78 2.01
C ARG A 83 13.04 10.86 3.52
N TYR A 84 12.06 10.65 4.38
CA TYR A 84 12.33 10.54 5.82
C TYR A 84 12.98 9.20 6.17
N ALA A 85 13.95 9.23 7.07
CA ALA A 85 14.46 8.04 7.73
C ALA A 85 13.44 7.54 8.74
N ILE A 86 13.35 6.21 8.89
CA ILE A 86 12.33 5.57 9.71
C ILE A 86 13.04 4.74 10.76
N ALA A 87 12.77 5.06 12.02
CA ALA A 87 13.31 4.35 13.15
C ALA A 87 12.68 2.95 13.23
N ARG A 88 13.51 1.94 13.49
CA ARG A 88 13.03 0.60 13.78
C ARG A 88 12.11 0.64 15.01
N PRO A 89 10.86 0.17 14.91
CA PRO A 89 9.93 0.24 16.02
C PRO A 89 10.35 -0.71 17.14
N VAL A 90 10.01 -0.33 18.36
CA VAL A 90 10.19 -1.11 19.57
C VAL A 90 8.81 -1.50 20.09
N GLY A 91 8.62 -2.75 20.47
CA GLY A 91 7.35 -3.19 21.02
C GLY A 91 7.42 -4.58 21.63
N GLN A 92 6.24 -5.08 22.01
CA GLN A 92 6.12 -6.42 22.58
C GLN A 92 6.06 -7.48 21.49
N THR A 93 6.72 -8.60 21.74
CA THR A 93 6.66 -9.79 20.89
C THR A 93 6.26 -11.00 21.72
N ARG A 94 5.83 -12.07 21.04
CA ARG A 94 5.49 -13.33 21.69
C ARG A 94 6.61 -13.78 22.64
N PRO A 95 6.28 -14.41 23.77
CA PRO A 95 7.28 -15.06 24.61
C PRO A 95 8.17 -15.96 23.75
N GLY A 96 9.48 -15.88 23.99
CA GLY A 96 10.44 -16.76 23.32
C GLY A 96 10.33 -18.21 23.80
N SER A 97 11.40 -18.98 23.70
CA SER A 97 11.49 -20.33 24.29
C SER A 97 11.58 -20.32 25.83
N SER A 98 11.40 -19.16 26.48
CA SER A 98 11.41 -19.05 27.94
C SER A 98 10.16 -19.69 28.54
N SER A 99 10.37 -20.47 29.60
CA SER A 99 9.31 -21.24 30.26
C SER A 99 8.35 -20.40 31.12
N ASP A 100 8.61 -19.09 31.25
CA ASP A 100 7.82 -18.17 32.06
C ASP A 100 6.62 -17.57 31.30
N GLY A 101 6.56 -17.74 29.97
CA GLY A 101 5.49 -17.20 29.13
C GLY A 101 5.43 -15.67 29.10
N ILE A 102 6.53 -14.99 29.47
CA ILE A 102 6.60 -13.53 29.52
C ILE A 102 6.92 -12.97 28.13
N PRO A 103 6.16 -11.98 27.63
CA PRO A 103 6.46 -11.32 26.36
C PRO A 103 7.83 -10.65 26.38
N CYS A 104 8.54 -10.67 25.26
CA CYS A 104 9.76 -9.88 25.11
C CYS A 104 9.43 -8.43 24.74
N PHE A 105 10.31 -7.49 25.06
CA PHE A 105 10.20 -6.08 24.66
C PHE A 105 11.51 -5.60 24.06
N GLY A 106 11.46 -5.08 22.84
CA GLY A 106 12.67 -4.67 22.13
C GLY A 106 12.42 -4.21 20.69
N PRO A 107 13.48 -3.80 19.98
CA PRO A 107 13.40 -3.44 18.57
C PRO A 107 13.01 -4.67 17.74
N THR A 108 12.20 -4.47 16.71
CA THR A 108 11.73 -5.61 15.92
C THR A 108 12.83 -6.27 15.09
N SER A 109 12.90 -7.59 15.09
CA SER A 109 13.78 -8.40 14.24
C SER A 109 13.18 -8.69 12.85
N GLN A 110 11.85 -8.61 12.73
CA GLN A 110 11.11 -8.91 11.49
C GLN A 110 10.56 -7.64 10.86
N PHE A 111 11.48 -6.77 10.42
CA PHE A 111 11.13 -5.48 9.83
C PHE A 111 10.92 -5.62 8.32
N ASP A 112 9.73 -5.28 7.86
CA ASP A 112 9.29 -5.56 6.50
C ASP A 112 8.73 -4.31 5.81
N TYR A 113 8.64 -4.33 4.48
CA TYR A 113 7.88 -3.37 3.69
C TYR A 113 6.61 -4.02 3.12
N GLU A 114 5.65 -3.21 2.68
CA GLU A 114 4.55 -3.65 1.81
C GLU A 114 4.47 -2.72 0.61
N LEU A 115 4.49 -3.30 -0.59
CA LEU A 115 4.32 -2.60 -1.85
C LEU A 115 2.84 -2.37 -2.11
N GLU A 116 2.39 -1.12 -2.13
CA GLU A 116 0.97 -0.78 -2.34
C GLU A 116 0.81 0.33 -3.37
N VAL A 117 -0.45 0.64 -3.71
CA VAL A 117 -0.90 1.86 -4.38
C VAL A 117 -2.07 2.41 -3.55
N GLY A 118 -2.44 3.66 -3.76
CA GLY A 118 -3.71 4.07 -3.23
C GLY A 118 -4.18 5.43 -3.62
N TYR A 119 -5.39 5.66 -3.15
CA TYR A 119 -6.35 6.49 -3.83
C TYR A 119 -6.72 7.63 -2.90
N VAL A 120 -6.63 8.84 -3.44
CA VAL A 120 -7.05 10.04 -2.73
C VAL A 120 -8.52 10.27 -3.03
N ILE A 121 -9.33 10.33 -1.98
CA ILE A 121 -10.73 10.69 -2.12
C ILE A 121 -10.84 12.16 -2.53
N GLY A 122 -11.65 12.42 -3.56
CA GLY A 122 -11.94 13.71 -4.14
C GLY A 122 -13.41 14.09 -4.07
N GLY A 123 -13.69 15.33 -4.47
CA GLY A 123 -15.03 15.89 -4.50
C GLY A 123 -15.60 16.15 -3.10
N LEU A 124 -16.92 16.35 -3.02
CA LEU A 124 -17.60 16.60 -1.75
C LEU A 124 -17.73 15.32 -0.94
N ALA A 125 -17.60 15.41 0.39
CA ALA A 125 -17.88 14.29 1.27
C ALA A 125 -19.29 13.74 1.05
N ASN A 126 -19.47 12.41 1.14
CA ASN A 126 -20.81 11.84 1.18
C ASN A 126 -21.42 12.05 2.57
N ALA A 127 -22.74 12.24 2.65
CA ALA A 127 -23.37 12.42 3.96
C ALA A 127 -23.31 11.12 4.77
N ARG A 128 -23.30 11.25 6.10
CA ARG A 128 -23.35 10.08 7.00
C ARG A 128 -24.62 9.28 6.73
N GLY A 129 -24.48 7.97 6.50
CA GLY A 129 -25.60 7.10 6.13
C GLY A 129 -25.95 7.10 4.64
N GLU A 130 -25.28 7.92 3.82
CA GLU A 130 -25.48 7.94 2.37
C GLU A 130 -24.30 7.25 1.66
N PRO A 131 -24.45 5.98 1.27
CA PRO A 131 -23.37 5.23 0.63
C PRO A 131 -23.06 5.78 -0.77
N ILE A 132 -21.82 5.58 -1.21
CA ILE A 132 -21.38 5.86 -2.57
C ILE A 132 -21.63 4.59 -3.40
N SER A 133 -22.50 4.69 -4.40
CA SER A 133 -22.74 3.57 -5.32
C SER A 133 -21.52 3.30 -6.20
N LEU A 134 -21.43 2.08 -6.70
CA LEU A 134 -20.40 1.64 -7.66
C LEU A 134 -20.28 2.59 -8.86
N SER A 135 -21.41 3.03 -9.41
CA SER A 135 -21.45 4.00 -10.52
C SER A 135 -20.90 5.39 -10.19
N ARG A 136 -20.88 5.78 -8.92
CA ARG A 136 -20.39 7.10 -8.45
C ARG A 136 -19.01 7.03 -7.82
N ALA A 137 -18.52 5.83 -7.47
CA ALA A 137 -17.24 5.67 -6.80
C ALA A 137 -16.06 6.13 -7.66
N ARG A 138 -16.17 6.03 -9.00
CA ARG A 138 -15.13 6.51 -9.93
C ARG A 138 -14.89 8.01 -9.79
N ASP A 139 -15.97 8.78 -9.68
CA ASP A 139 -15.91 10.25 -9.53
C ASP A 139 -15.33 10.69 -8.17
N ARG A 140 -15.13 9.74 -7.24
CA ARG A 140 -14.50 10.00 -5.94
C ARG A 140 -13.00 9.81 -5.95
N ILE A 141 -12.42 9.31 -7.04
CA ILE A 141 -10.97 9.19 -7.17
C ILE A 141 -10.46 10.52 -7.74
N PHE A 142 -9.95 11.42 -6.89
CA PHE A 142 -9.31 12.66 -7.37
C PHE A 142 -8.10 12.34 -8.27
N GLY A 143 -7.41 11.28 -7.90
CA GLY A 143 -6.33 10.69 -8.65
C GLY A 143 -5.90 9.40 -7.97
N ALA A 144 -5.15 8.58 -8.69
CA ALA A 144 -4.31 7.63 -8.00
C ALA A 144 -3.00 8.35 -7.75
N LEU A 145 -2.67 8.58 -6.49
CA LEU A 145 -1.26 8.64 -6.18
C LEU A 145 -0.67 7.32 -6.68
N ILE A 146 0.57 7.32 -7.18
CA ILE A 146 1.38 6.20 -6.70
C ILE A 146 1.42 6.46 -5.20
N LEU A 147 0.55 5.82 -4.40
CA LEU A 147 1.04 5.51 -3.09
C LEU A 147 2.22 4.62 -3.42
N PHE A 148 3.42 5.14 -3.30
CA PHE A 148 4.29 4.33 -2.49
C PHE A 148 3.55 4.37 -1.17
N CYS A 149 2.98 3.28 -0.67
CA CYS A 149 3.27 3.06 0.73
C CYS A 149 4.78 2.75 0.64
N LEU A 150 5.69 3.68 0.98
CA LEU A 150 6.88 3.14 1.62
C LEU A 150 6.32 2.64 2.93
N GLU A 151 5.98 1.36 2.83
CA GLU A 151 6.00 0.44 3.92
C GLU A 151 4.80 0.77 4.82
N HIS A 152 3.75 -0.05 4.72
CA HIS A 152 3.35 -0.64 5.99
C HIS A 152 4.58 -1.36 6.51
N PHE A 153 5.40 -0.60 7.22
CA PHE A 153 6.46 -1.21 7.93
C PHE A 153 5.77 -2.13 8.89
N SER A 154 5.99 -3.40 8.66
CA SER A 154 5.33 -4.39 9.45
C SER A 154 6.42 -4.90 10.35
N ALA A 155 6.34 -4.51 11.62
CA ALA A 155 7.05 -5.25 12.64
C ALA A 155 6.30 -6.57 12.82
N ARG A 156 6.59 -7.54 11.95
CA ARG A 156 5.73 -8.73 11.75
C ARG A 156 5.51 -9.52 13.03
N GLU A 157 6.51 -9.58 13.89
CA GLU A 157 6.42 -10.21 15.21
C GLU A 157 5.59 -9.40 16.24
N ILE A 158 5.67 -8.07 16.22
CA ILE A 158 4.81 -7.19 17.05
C ILE A 158 3.37 -7.35 16.56
N GLN A 159 3.16 -7.24 15.25
CA GLN A 159 1.87 -7.44 14.61
C GLN A 159 1.28 -8.82 14.95
N ALA A 160 2.06 -9.89 14.82
CA ALA A 160 1.61 -11.25 15.12
C ALA A 160 1.29 -11.50 16.60
N TRP A 161 1.84 -10.69 17.51
CA TRP A 161 1.53 -10.73 18.93
C TRP A 161 0.24 -9.95 19.26
N GLU A 162 0.07 -8.76 18.71
CA GLU A 162 -1.02 -7.86 19.11
C GLU A 162 -2.32 -8.02 18.30
N SER A 163 -2.26 -8.53 17.07
CA SER A 163 -3.37 -8.36 16.10
C SER A 163 -4.62 -9.15 16.44
N TYR A 164 -4.54 -10.17 17.29
CA TYR A 164 -5.72 -10.93 17.67
C TYR A 164 -6.38 -10.33 18.92
N PRO A 165 -7.70 -10.03 18.92
CA PRO A 165 -8.67 -10.17 17.82
C PRO A 165 -8.93 -8.88 17.02
N LEU A 166 -8.24 -7.78 17.33
CA LEU A 166 -8.64 -6.43 16.92
C LEU A 166 -8.04 -5.93 15.60
N GLY A 167 -7.15 -6.71 14.99
CA GLY A 167 -6.38 -6.31 13.83
C GLY A 167 -5.07 -5.59 14.19
N PRO A 168 -4.27 -5.24 13.16
CA PRO A 168 -2.96 -4.65 13.35
C PRO A 168 -3.02 -3.25 13.98
N PHE A 169 -2.01 -2.92 14.82
CA PHE A 169 -1.92 -1.62 15.48
C PHE A 169 -0.49 -1.08 15.55
N LEU A 170 0.28 -1.33 16.62
CA LEU A 170 1.67 -0.87 16.76
C LEU A 170 2.60 -1.46 15.71
N GLY A 171 2.26 -2.63 15.19
CA GLY A 171 2.97 -3.26 14.08
C GLY A 171 2.84 -2.52 12.76
N LYS A 172 2.00 -1.48 12.65
CA LYS A 172 1.76 -0.69 11.43
C LYS A 172 1.78 0.83 11.66
N ASN A 173 1.47 1.32 12.86
CA ASN A 173 1.15 2.73 13.10
C ASN A 173 2.35 3.67 13.32
N PHE A 174 3.58 3.22 13.11
CA PHE A 174 4.78 4.02 13.40
C PHE A 174 5.28 4.80 12.20
N ALA A 175 5.05 4.30 10.98
CA ALA A 175 5.31 5.04 9.75
C ALA A 175 4.56 4.40 8.57
N THR A 176 3.92 5.26 7.78
CA THR A 176 3.47 4.95 6.42
C THR A 176 3.99 6.09 5.55
N THR A 177 4.74 5.80 4.49
CA THR A 177 5.27 6.89 3.65
C THR A 177 4.52 6.98 2.36
N ILE A 178 4.28 8.18 1.82
CA ILE A 178 3.64 8.42 0.52
C ILE A 178 4.52 9.15 -0.47
N SER A 179 4.27 8.94 -1.77
CA SER A 179 4.90 9.76 -2.81
C SER A 179 4.37 11.19 -2.76
N ALA A 180 5.17 12.12 -3.27
CA ALA A 180 4.85 13.54 -3.18
C ALA A 180 3.87 14.03 -4.25
N TRP A 181 3.73 13.30 -5.35
CA TRP A 181 3.02 13.77 -6.54
C TRP A 181 1.77 12.93 -6.76
N VAL A 182 0.60 13.55 -6.56
CA VAL A 182 -0.70 12.95 -6.90
C VAL A 182 -0.82 12.87 -8.42
N VAL A 183 -0.83 11.65 -8.97
CA VAL A 183 -1.12 11.44 -10.38
C VAL A 183 -2.64 11.48 -10.55
N GLN A 184 -3.13 12.43 -11.33
CA GLN A 184 -4.57 12.58 -11.53
C GLN A 184 -5.15 11.37 -12.26
N ALA A 185 -6.41 11.03 -11.98
CA ALA A 185 -7.05 9.85 -12.55
C ALA A 185 -7.10 9.94 -14.09
N GLU A 186 -7.26 11.15 -14.61
CA GLU A 186 -7.22 11.46 -16.04
C GLU A 186 -5.85 11.22 -16.65
N ALA A 187 -4.76 11.45 -15.90
CA ALA A 187 -3.39 11.25 -16.36
C ALA A 187 -3.00 9.77 -16.42
N LEU A 188 -3.65 8.91 -15.64
CA LEU A 188 -3.53 7.45 -15.73
C LEU A 188 -4.26 6.89 -16.97
N GLY A 189 -5.06 7.73 -17.64
CA GLY A 189 -5.90 7.33 -18.76
C GLY A 189 -7.14 6.57 -18.32
N LEU A 190 -7.91 6.12 -19.31
CA LEU A 190 -9.05 5.26 -19.06
C LEU A 190 -8.56 3.94 -18.47
N ALA A 191 -9.20 3.47 -17.39
CA ALA A 191 -9.09 2.09 -16.98
C ALA A 191 -9.42 1.19 -18.17
N THR A 192 -8.46 0.35 -18.56
CA THR A 192 -8.55 -0.52 -19.74
C THR A 192 -8.62 -2.00 -19.37
N PHE A 193 -8.37 -2.34 -18.11
CA PHE A 193 -8.43 -3.71 -17.63
C PHE A 193 -9.71 -3.95 -16.83
N SER A 194 -10.40 -5.02 -17.19
CA SER A 194 -11.35 -5.67 -16.30
C SER A 194 -10.57 -6.65 -15.45
N CYS A 195 -10.86 -6.71 -14.14
CA CYS A 195 -10.46 -7.89 -13.37
C CYS A 195 -11.03 -9.14 -14.04
N GLU A 196 -10.30 -10.25 -13.99
CA GLU A 196 -10.84 -11.56 -14.34
C GLU A 196 -12.18 -11.76 -13.61
N PRO A 197 -13.17 -12.43 -14.23
CA PRO A 197 -14.45 -12.69 -13.59
C PRO A 197 -14.25 -13.24 -12.17
N GLN A 198 -14.70 -12.43 -11.21
CA GLN A 198 -14.51 -12.70 -9.80
C GLN A 198 -15.27 -13.99 -9.43
N ALA A 199 -14.55 -15.02 -8.96
CA ALA A 199 -15.11 -16.26 -8.45
C ALA A 199 -14.84 -16.41 -6.94
N PRO A 200 -15.85 -16.62 -6.08
CA PRO A 200 -17.28 -16.44 -6.38
C PRO A 200 -17.60 -15.00 -6.80
N ALA A 201 -18.72 -14.83 -7.50
CA ALA A 201 -19.21 -13.51 -7.87
C ALA A 201 -19.54 -12.70 -6.60
N PRO A 202 -19.13 -11.41 -6.50
CA PRO A 202 -19.55 -10.56 -5.40
C PRO A 202 -21.06 -10.36 -5.39
N LEU A 203 -21.57 -9.87 -4.27
CA LEU A 203 -22.96 -9.39 -4.18
C LEU A 203 -23.20 -8.21 -5.16
N PRO A 204 -24.46 -7.97 -5.59
CA PRO A 204 -24.77 -7.00 -6.64
C PRO A 204 -24.21 -5.58 -6.44
N TYR A 205 -24.05 -5.12 -5.21
CA TYR A 205 -23.50 -3.79 -4.92
C TYR A 205 -22.00 -3.64 -5.26
N LEU A 206 -21.28 -4.74 -5.45
CA LEU A 206 -19.86 -4.77 -5.84
C LEU A 206 -19.65 -5.33 -7.26
N GLN A 207 -20.70 -5.67 -8.00
CA GLN A 207 -20.56 -6.23 -9.34
C GLN A 207 -20.24 -5.15 -10.38
N GLU A 208 -19.00 -5.15 -10.85
CA GLU A 208 -18.55 -4.26 -11.94
C GLU A 208 -18.89 -4.88 -13.30
N ARG A 209 -19.20 -4.02 -14.28
CA ARG A 209 -19.56 -4.43 -15.65
C ARG A 209 -18.61 -3.92 -16.71
N GLU A 210 -17.68 -3.05 -16.33
CA GLU A 210 -16.75 -2.36 -17.21
C GLU A 210 -15.33 -2.44 -16.64
N PRO A 211 -14.30 -2.25 -17.48
CA PRO A 211 -12.92 -2.07 -17.02
C PRO A 211 -12.77 -0.92 -16.01
N THR A 212 -12.20 -1.21 -14.85
CA THR A 212 -12.09 -0.29 -13.70
C THR A 212 -10.69 -0.27 -13.07
N THR A 213 -9.74 -1.04 -13.61
CA THR A 213 -8.33 -1.02 -13.19
C THR A 213 -7.37 -0.62 -14.31
N TRP A 214 -6.14 -0.30 -13.95
CA TRP A 214 -5.08 0.16 -14.83
C TRP A 214 -3.96 -0.88 -14.94
N ASP A 215 -3.35 -0.96 -16.13
CA ASP A 215 -2.09 -1.68 -16.32
C ASP A 215 -0.92 -0.80 -15.85
N LEU A 216 -0.67 -0.84 -14.54
CA LEU A 216 0.34 -0.02 -13.88
C LEU A 216 1.35 -0.92 -13.16
N GLU A 217 2.55 -1.06 -13.75
CA GLU A 217 3.67 -1.76 -13.12
C GLU A 217 4.17 -0.99 -11.89
N VAL A 218 4.36 -1.71 -10.79
CA VAL A 218 4.88 -1.19 -9.52
C VAL A 218 6.10 -1.99 -9.11
N VAL A 219 7.20 -1.31 -8.74
CA VAL A 219 8.52 -1.95 -8.62
C VAL A 219 9.25 -1.56 -7.34
N ALA A 220 9.20 -2.39 -6.30
CA ALA A 220 10.02 -2.20 -5.11
C ALA A 220 11.50 -2.56 -5.34
N LYS A 221 12.38 -1.79 -4.69
CA LYS A 221 13.83 -1.92 -4.71
C LYS A 221 14.40 -1.70 -3.31
N VAL A 222 15.40 -2.51 -2.97
CA VAL A 222 16.17 -2.40 -1.73
C VAL A 222 17.65 -2.28 -2.06
N ARG A 223 18.37 -1.54 -1.21
CA ARG A 223 19.81 -1.29 -1.32
C ARG A 223 20.43 -1.25 0.08
N GLY A 224 21.42 -2.08 0.35
CA GLY A 224 22.26 -1.95 1.55
C GLY A 224 23.15 -0.70 1.53
N ALA A 225 23.82 -0.39 2.64
CA ALA A 225 24.58 0.84 2.82
C ALA A 225 25.62 1.15 1.70
N GLU A 226 26.15 0.13 1.02
CA GLU A 226 27.22 0.27 0.01
C GLU A 226 26.91 -0.43 -1.33
N GLU A 227 25.64 -0.68 -1.65
CA GLU A 227 25.28 -1.54 -2.79
C GLU A 227 24.55 -0.85 -3.95
N ALA A 228 24.35 -1.60 -5.05
CA ALA A 228 23.43 -1.24 -6.12
C ALA A 228 21.98 -1.59 -5.75
N TRP A 229 21.02 -0.82 -6.28
CA TRP A 229 19.59 -1.13 -6.13
C TRP A 229 19.24 -2.50 -6.71
N THR A 230 18.66 -3.36 -5.87
CA THR A 230 18.11 -4.66 -6.26
C THR A 230 16.60 -4.56 -6.37
N ARG A 231 16.00 -5.02 -7.48
CA ARG A 231 14.54 -5.12 -7.60
C ARG A 231 14.07 -6.28 -6.74
N THR A 232 13.25 -5.98 -5.76
CA THR A 232 12.74 -6.96 -4.78
C THR A 232 11.31 -7.39 -5.09
N SER A 233 10.57 -6.53 -5.77
CA SER A 233 9.23 -6.80 -6.28
C SER A 233 9.02 -6.09 -7.61
N VAL A 234 8.37 -6.76 -8.57
CA VAL A 234 7.85 -6.24 -9.82
C VAL A 234 6.43 -6.80 -9.95
N SER A 235 5.45 -6.00 -9.57
CA SER A 235 4.03 -6.37 -9.56
C SER A 235 3.23 -5.38 -10.40
N ASN A 236 1.90 -5.53 -10.43
CA ASN A 236 1.06 -4.66 -11.24
C ASN A 236 -0.31 -4.46 -10.60
N LEU A 237 -0.84 -3.24 -10.68
CA LEU A 237 -2.14 -2.90 -10.11
C LEU A 237 -3.29 -3.78 -10.67
N LYS A 238 -3.17 -4.26 -11.90
CA LYS A 238 -4.16 -5.16 -12.52
C LYS A 238 -4.23 -6.55 -11.89
N THR A 239 -3.29 -6.93 -11.02
CA THR A 239 -3.34 -8.21 -10.29
C THR A 239 -4.26 -8.14 -9.07
N LEU A 240 -4.69 -6.94 -8.65
CA LEU A 240 -5.61 -6.81 -7.52
C LEU A 240 -6.95 -7.46 -7.80
N ARG A 241 -7.44 -8.18 -6.80
CA ARG A 241 -8.74 -8.87 -6.85
C ARG A 241 -9.89 -7.90 -6.62
N TRP A 242 -9.70 -6.91 -5.75
CA TRP A 242 -10.66 -5.87 -5.42
C TRP A 242 -10.22 -4.52 -6.00
N THR A 243 -11.09 -3.87 -6.76
CA THR A 243 -10.78 -2.60 -7.44
C THR A 243 -11.00 -1.39 -6.55
N ALA A 244 -10.44 -0.23 -6.92
CA ALA A 244 -10.64 1.03 -6.19
C ALA A 244 -12.12 1.39 -6.01
N ILE A 245 -12.92 1.14 -7.05
CA ILE A 245 -14.35 1.38 -7.07
C ILE A 245 -15.06 0.48 -6.06
N GLN A 246 -14.72 -0.81 -6.01
CA GLN A 246 -15.25 -1.76 -5.04
C GLN A 246 -14.85 -1.38 -3.61
N MET A 247 -13.60 -0.98 -3.39
CA MET A 247 -13.09 -0.53 -2.09
C MET A 247 -13.87 0.69 -1.58
N ILE A 248 -14.03 1.75 -2.39
CA ILE A 248 -14.81 2.95 -2.03
C ILE A 248 -16.28 2.62 -1.76
N THR A 249 -16.87 1.80 -2.64
CA THR A 249 -18.29 1.39 -2.52
C THR A 249 -18.51 0.62 -1.22
N HIS A 250 -17.65 -0.36 -0.93
CA HIS A 250 -17.74 -1.13 0.31
C HIS A 250 -17.50 -0.28 1.55
N HIS A 251 -16.48 0.58 1.54
CA HIS A 251 -16.13 1.43 2.69
C HIS A 251 -17.31 2.31 3.12
N SER A 252 -18.08 2.81 2.16
CA SER A 252 -19.23 3.68 2.43
C SER A 252 -20.57 2.93 2.59
N VAL A 253 -20.67 1.63 2.27
CA VAL A 253 -21.95 0.90 2.25
C VAL A 253 -22.66 0.86 3.61
N GLY A 254 -21.88 0.84 4.69
CA GLY A 254 -22.38 0.92 6.06
C GLY A 254 -22.77 2.34 6.52
N GLY A 255 -22.63 3.34 5.66
CA GLY A 255 -22.91 4.75 5.96
C GLY A 255 -21.69 5.58 6.39
N CYS A 256 -20.47 5.07 6.21
CA CYS A 256 -19.24 5.81 6.48
C CYS A 256 -19.15 7.07 5.57
N CYS A 257 -18.72 8.19 6.16
CA CYS A 257 -18.50 9.44 5.45
C CYS A 257 -17.04 9.51 4.99
N LEU A 258 -16.81 9.35 3.69
CA LEU A 258 -15.52 9.61 3.06
C LEU A 258 -15.40 11.10 2.73
N ARG A 259 -14.24 11.67 3.02
CA ARG A 259 -13.96 13.12 2.90
C ARG A 259 -12.85 13.35 1.87
N PRO A 260 -12.86 14.50 1.17
CA PRO A 260 -11.74 14.87 0.32
C PRO A 260 -10.43 14.89 1.12
N GLY A 261 -9.40 14.22 0.59
CA GLY A 261 -8.11 14.04 1.26
C GLY A 261 -7.99 12.75 2.06
N ASP A 262 -9.07 11.98 2.27
CA ASP A 262 -8.95 10.63 2.83
C ASP A 262 -8.13 9.73 1.90
N LEU A 263 -7.38 8.81 2.49
CA LEU A 263 -6.46 7.94 1.79
C LEU A 263 -6.87 6.46 1.92
N LEU A 264 -6.93 5.77 0.78
CA LEU A 264 -7.27 4.34 0.72
C LEU A 264 -6.09 3.57 0.13
N GLY A 265 -5.38 2.80 0.96
CA GLY A 265 -4.33 1.87 0.53
C GLY A 265 -4.93 0.60 -0.08
N THR A 266 -4.29 0.03 -1.09
CA THR A 266 -4.73 -1.24 -1.70
C THR A 266 -4.50 -2.46 -0.81
N GLY A 267 -3.64 -2.33 0.20
CA GLY A 267 -2.89 -3.44 0.76
C GLY A 267 -1.80 -3.90 -0.19
N THR A 268 -0.93 -4.78 0.32
CA THR A 268 0.21 -5.33 -0.42
C THR A 268 -0.20 -5.90 -1.79
N ILE A 269 0.45 -5.45 -2.86
CA ILE A 269 0.24 -5.89 -4.22
C ILE A 269 1.22 -7.02 -4.53
N SER A 270 0.73 -8.25 -4.42
CA SER A 270 1.46 -9.44 -4.87
C SER A 270 0.88 -10.01 -6.15
N GLY A 271 1.74 -10.70 -6.91
CA GLY A 271 1.36 -11.61 -7.98
C GLY A 271 1.78 -13.04 -7.68
N ASN A 272 1.63 -13.90 -8.70
CA ASN A 272 1.82 -15.35 -8.57
C ASN A 272 3.27 -15.84 -8.79
N THR A 273 4.23 -14.95 -9.06
CA THR A 273 5.66 -15.29 -9.19
C THR A 273 6.48 -14.72 -8.03
N VAL A 274 7.66 -15.30 -7.77
CA VAL A 274 8.59 -14.87 -6.71
C VAL A 274 9.04 -13.42 -6.90
N GLU A 275 9.17 -12.96 -8.14
CA GLU A 275 9.54 -11.60 -8.49
C GLU A 275 8.41 -10.60 -8.22
N SER A 276 7.16 -11.07 -8.16
CA SER A 276 5.96 -10.24 -7.98
C SER A 276 5.44 -10.17 -6.54
N LEU A 277 6.13 -10.78 -5.58
CA LEU A 277 5.75 -10.76 -4.16
C LEU A 277 5.93 -9.35 -3.58
N GLY A 278 4.91 -8.82 -2.94
CA GLY A 278 4.84 -7.42 -2.52
C GLY A 278 5.51 -7.10 -1.18
N CYS A 279 5.98 -8.10 -0.43
CA CYS A 279 6.71 -7.89 0.83
C CYS A 279 7.78 -8.96 1.09
N LEU A 280 8.66 -8.73 2.07
CA LEU A 280 9.67 -9.70 2.48
C LEU A 280 9.09 -10.88 3.24
N LEU A 281 7.97 -10.71 3.98
CA LEU A 281 7.25 -11.82 4.60
C LEU A 281 6.97 -12.92 3.58
N GLU A 282 6.45 -12.56 2.41
CA GLU A 282 6.19 -13.50 1.33
C GLU A 282 7.48 -13.99 0.68
N ARG A 283 8.39 -13.08 0.33
CA ARG A 283 9.65 -13.38 -0.37
C ARG A 283 10.55 -14.36 0.39
N THR A 284 10.43 -14.36 1.72
CA THR A 284 11.28 -15.16 2.62
C THR A 284 10.51 -16.25 3.33
N ARG A 285 9.23 -16.46 2.96
CA ARG A 285 8.34 -17.45 3.57
C ARG A 285 8.35 -17.36 5.10
N GLY A 286 8.01 -16.20 5.64
CA GLY A 286 8.03 -15.97 7.09
C GLY A 286 9.43 -15.95 7.70
N GLY A 287 10.45 -15.58 6.93
CA GLY A 287 11.83 -15.54 7.40
C GLY A 287 12.56 -16.89 7.40
N THR A 288 11.99 -17.93 6.79
CA THR A 288 12.62 -19.26 6.69
C THR A 288 13.57 -19.39 5.49
N GLU A 289 13.39 -18.55 4.47
CA GLU A 289 14.23 -18.48 3.29
C GLU A 289 15.00 -17.15 3.25
N THR A 290 16.17 -17.15 2.62
CA THR A 290 16.95 -15.92 2.39
C THR A 290 16.88 -15.54 0.93
N TRP A 291 16.97 -14.24 0.64
CA TRP A 291 17.10 -13.75 -0.72
C TRP A 291 18.36 -12.91 -0.86
N SER A 292 18.94 -12.89 -2.07
CA SER A 292 20.19 -12.18 -2.34
C SER A 292 19.95 -10.82 -3.00
N LEU A 293 20.60 -9.80 -2.45
CA LEU A 293 20.85 -8.52 -3.12
C LEU A 293 21.83 -8.73 -4.30
N LYS A 294 21.91 -7.75 -5.22
CA LYS A 294 22.70 -7.83 -6.46
C LYS A 294 24.19 -8.18 -6.27
N HIS A 295 24.79 -7.89 -5.12
CA HIS A 295 26.18 -8.23 -4.82
C HIS A 295 26.33 -9.39 -3.83
N GLY A 296 25.26 -10.17 -3.62
CA GLY A 296 25.30 -11.41 -2.84
C GLY A 296 25.04 -11.26 -1.35
N GLN A 297 24.89 -10.03 -0.82
CA GLN A 297 24.38 -9.84 0.53
C GLN A 297 23.01 -10.51 0.66
N LYS A 298 22.84 -11.31 1.71
CA LYS A 298 21.59 -12.00 1.99
C LYS A 298 20.73 -11.19 2.92
N ARG A 299 19.42 -11.23 2.69
CA ARG A 299 18.41 -10.65 3.56
C ARG A 299 17.33 -11.67 3.85
N THR A 300 16.78 -11.54 5.04
CA THR A 300 15.51 -12.16 5.44
C THR A 300 14.48 -11.06 5.70
N TRP A 301 14.91 -10.05 6.46
CA TRP A 301 14.16 -8.84 6.76
C TRP A 301 15.03 -7.61 6.44
N LEU A 302 14.46 -6.42 6.57
CA LEU A 302 15.22 -5.18 6.43
C LEU A 302 16.19 -5.01 7.61
N GLU A 303 17.44 -4.72 7.27
CA GLU A 303 18.50 -4.42 8.24
C GLU A 303 18.64 -2.90 8.42
N ASP A 304 19.24 -2.49 9.53
CA ASP A 304 19.50 -1.07 9.78
C ASP A 304 20.45 -0.50 8.71
N GLY A 305 20.08 0.64 8.14
CA GLY A 305 20.81 1.28 7.04
C GLY A 305 20.36 0.84 5.65
N ASP A 306 19.51 -0.19 5.52
CA ASP A 306 18.90 -0.52 4.21
C ASP A 306 18.05 0.66 3.71
N LEU A 307 18.18 0.98 2.43
CA LEU A 307 17.42 2.01 1.73
C LEU A 307 16.43 1.36 0.78
N ARG A 308 15.27 1.99 0.63
CA ARG A 308 14.13 1.47 -0.13
C ARG A 308 13.62 2.50 -1.13
N LYS A 309 13.09 1.99 -2.25
CA LYS A 309 12.50 2.77 -3.33
C LYS A 309 11.46 1.92 -4.06
N CYS A 310 10.41 2.52 -4.58
CA CYS A 310 9.47 1.95 -5.53
C CYS A 310 9.57 2.67 -6.91
#